data_AF-A0A7W1W7F3-F1
#
_entry.id   AF-A0A7W1W7F3-F1
#
_cell.length_a   1.000
_cell.length_b   1.000
_cell.length_c   1.000
_cell.angle_alpha   90.00
_cell.angle_beta   90.00
_cell.angle_gamma   90.00
#
_symmetry.space_group_name_H-M   'P 1'
#
loop_
_entity.id
_entity.type
_entity.pdbx_description
1 polymer ?
#
loop_
_entity_poly.entity_id
_entity_poly.type
_entity_poly.pdbx_seq_one_letter_code
_entity_poly.pdbx_strand_id
1 'polypeptide(L)'
;MKNVFYILLLILLAHGISPAQTVGDIQNEAVKIEAQPTKGFTYPYYLYVPKAMRQIRAQKQTHTILVLPNNAGKTSDDFAVHEADVKRKIKNNAEVADLLGVAILMPVFPRPKTDWQIYTHALDRDSMLTDKKEYKRFDLQLATMIDNAREKLKAEKLKTNKRVLMLGWSASGMFVNRFTFLHPKRVKA
;
A
#
# COMPACT_ATOMS: atom_id res chain seq x y z
N MET A 1 -0.07 26.20 63.28
CA MET A 1 0.97 26.39 62.25
C MET A 1 1.55 25.00 61.99
N LYS A 2 1.00 24.23 61.03
CA LYS A 2 1.55 24.01 59.67
C LYS A 2 3.03 23.56 59.77
N ASN A 3 3.46 22.30 59.59
CA ASN A 3 2.99 21.24 58.69
C ASN A 3 3.29 19.82 59.25
N VAL A 4 2.27 18.97 59.18
CA VAL A 4 2.31 17.50 59.19
C VAL A 4 2.10 17.04 57.73
N PHE A 5 2.45 15.79 57.41
CA PHE A 5 2.25 15.05 56.14
C PHE A 5 3.44 15.16 55.15
N TYR A 6 4.02 14.09 54.58
CA TYR A 6 3.46 12.79 54.15
C TYR A 6 4.48 11.64 54.25
N ILE A 7 4.05 10.53 54.85
CA ILE A 7 4.49 9.15 54.57
C ILE A 7 3.44 8.54 53.61
N LEU A 8 3.87 7.62 52.74
CA LEU A 8 3.10 6.74 51.85
C LEU A 8 2.41 7.38 50.63
N LEU A 9 3.00 7.13 49.44
CA LEU A 9 2.22 6.63 48.30
C LEU A 9 3.13 5.86 47.32
N LEU A 10 3.22 4.54 47.53
CA LEU A 10 3.37 3.57 46.44
C LEU A 10 2.09 3.65 45.60
N ILE A 11 2.16 4.08 44.34
CA ILE A 11 1.22 3.74 43.26
C ILE A 11 1.87 4.17 41.92
N LEU A 12 2.22 3.15 41.12
CA LEU A 12 2.20 3.09 39.65
C LEU A 12 2.63 4.32 38.84
N LEU A 13 3.88 4.30 38.35
CA LEU A 13 4.26 4.90 37.06
C LEU A 13 4.76 3.80 36.12
N ALA A 14 3.88 2.84 35.84
CA ALA A 14 3.76 2.30 34.49
C ALA A 14 2.89 3.29 33.69
N HIS A 15 2.89 3.17 32.35
CA HIS A 15 2.15 3.96 31.34
C HIS A 15 2.98 5.03 30.63
N GLY A 16 3.53 4.61 29.50
CA GLY A 16 4.23 5.45 28.53
C GLY A 16 4.96 4.64 27.45
N ILE A 17 5.19 3.34 27.66
CA ILE A 17 5.45 2.41 26.56
C ILE A 17 4.10 2.20 25.87
N SER A 18 3.92 2.77 24.68
CA SER A 18 2.84 2.36 23.79
C SER A 18 2.88 0.84 23.72
N PRO A 19 1.81 0.11 24.09
CA PRO A 19 1.79 -1.31 23.84
C PRO A 19 2.02 -1.48 22.34
N ALA A 20 3.13 -2.15 22.00
CA ALA A 20 3.28 -2.76 20.70
C ALA A 20 1.94 -3.42 20.41
N GLN A 21 1.29 -3.00 19.32
CA GLN A 21 -0.04 -3.47 18.94
C GLN A 21 -0.08 -4.96 19.21
N THR A 22 -0.90 -5.32 20.18
CA THR A 22 -1.15 -6.70 20.56
C THR A 22 -1.44 -7.44 19.27
N VAL A 23 -0.80 -8.60 19.11
CA VAL A 23 -1.06 -9.56 18.03
C VAL A 23 -2.48 -10.09 18.24
N GLY A 24 -3.47 -9.23 18.01
CA GLY A 24 -4.84 -9.59 17.79
C GLY A 24 -4.88 -10.22 16.42
N ASP A 25 -5.26 -11.49 16.40
CA ASP A 25 -5.80 -12.20 15.25
C ASP A 25 -5.26 -11.69 13.91
N ILE A 26 -4.07 -12.18 13.50
CA ILE A 26 -3.58 -11.98 12.14
C ILE A 26 -4.53 -12.76 11.23
N GLN A 27 -5.71 -12.22 10.96
CA GLN A 27 -6.55 -12.63 9.85
C GLN A 27 -5.84 -12.16 8.57
N ASN A 28 -6.13 -12.82 7.45
CA ASN A 28 -5.53 -12.55 6.14
C ASN A 28 -6.00 -11.19 5.60
N GLU A 29 -5.79 -10.11 6.34
CA GLU A 29 -6.23 -8.77 5.98
C GLU A 29 -5.06 -7.95 5.46
N ALA A 30 -5.34 -7.15 4.44
CA ALA A 30 -4.38 -6.18 3.97
C ALA A 30 -4.26 -5.03 4.96
N VAL A 31 -3.01 -4.66 5.24
CA VAL A 31 -2.70 -3.50 6.07
C VAL A 31 -2.81 -2.26 5.20
N LYS A 32 -3.48 -1.22 5.70
CA LYS A 32 -3.45 0.11 5.10
C LYS A 32 -2.18 0.82 5.50
N ILE A 33 -1.45 1.35 4.52
CA ILE A 33 -0.32 2.24 4.73
C ILE A 33 -0.80 3.64 4.37
N GLU A 34 -0.84 4.52 5.37
CA GLU A 34 -1.25 5.91 5.18
C GLU A 34 -0.28 6.66 4.26
N ALA A 35 -0.81 7.69 3.60
CA ALA A 35 -0.04 8.60 2.75
C ALA A 35 1.16 9.17 3.51
N GLN A 36 2.32 9.20 2.86
CA GLN A 36 3.55 9.76 3.41
C GLN A 36 4.17 10.70 2.38
N PRO A 37 3.73 11.97 2.33
CA PRO A 37 4.24 12.93 1.34
C PRO A 37 5.76 13.11 1.39
N THR A 38 6.36 13.03 2.58
CA THR A 38 7.82 13.06 2.77
C THR A 38 8.55 11.87 2.14
N LYS A 39 7.84 10.76 1.89
CA LYS A 39 8.32 9.58 1.16
C LYS A 39 7.89 9.55 -0.30
N GLY A 40 7.21 10.59 -0.80
CA GLY A 40 6.91 10.76 -2.22
C GLY A 40 5.54 10.26 -2.68
N PHE A 41 4.61 9.93 -1.77
CA PHE A 41 3.25 9.54 -2.14
C PHE A 41 2.19 10.19 -1.24
N THR A 42 1.13 10.70 -1.86
CA THR A 42 0.06 11.48 -1.19
C THR A 42 -1.24 10.71 -1.02
N TYR A 43 -1.33 9.49 -1.56
CA TYR A 43 -2.45 8.57 -1.34
C TYR A 43 -2.00 7.36 -0.53
N PRO A 44 -2.89 6.76 0.28
CA PRO A 44 -2.57 5.51 0.93
C PRO A 44 -2.49 4.37 -0.09
N TYR A 45 -1.91 3.26 0.34
CA TYR A 45 -1.96 2.00 -0.37
C TYR A 45 -2.24 0.85 0.59
N TYR A 46 -2.70 -0.27 0.07
CA TYR A 46 -2.89 -1.48 0.83
C TYR A 46 -1.80 -2.51 0.50
N LEU A 47 -1.29 -3.16 1.53
CA LEU A 47 -0.33 -4.25 1.43
C LEU A 47 -0.91 -5.52 2.03
N TYR A 48 -1.12 -6.52 1.18
CA TYR A 48 -1.47 -7.88 1.61
C TYR A 48 -0.22 -8.75 1.58
N VAL A 49 -0.02 -9.54 2.64
CA VAL A 49 1.11 -10.46 2.75
C VAL A 49 0.57 -11.83 3.18
N PRO A 50 0.66 -12.85 2.30
CA PRO A 50 0.33 -14.23 2.64
C PRO A 50 0.94 -14.69 3.95
N LYS A 51 0.17 -15.39 4.79
CA LYS A 51 0.70 -16.00 6.03
C LYS A 51 1.85 -16.96 5.74
N ALA A 52 1.76 -17.71 4.64
CA ALA A 52 2.78 -18.66 4.22
C ALA A 52 4.15 -17.98 4.03
N MET A 53 4.19 -16.71 3.58
CA MET A 53 5.44 -15.96 3.44
C MET A 53 6.15 -15.74 4.78
N ARG A 54 5.40 -15.67 5.90
CA ARG A 54 5.97 -15.43 7.23
C ARG A 54 6.55 -16.68 7.89
N GLN A 55 6.40 -17.85 7.30
CA GLN A 55 6.95 -19.10 7.85
C GLN A 55 8.48 -19.20 7.65
N ILE A 56 9.19 -19.89 8.55
CA ILE A 56 10.66 -19.99 8.54
C ILE A 56 11.23 -20.45 7.19
N ARG A 57 10.60 -21.43 6.54
CA ARG A 57 11.02 -21.91 5.22
C ARG A 57 10.86 -20.83 4.14
N ALA A 58 9.76 -20.09 4.20
CA ALA A 58 9.47 -19.01 3.25
C ALA A 58 10.38 -17.78 3.48
N GLN A 59 10.74 -17.44 4.72
CA GLN A 59 11.68 -16.35 5.03
C GLN A 59 13.06 -16.50 4.35
N LYS A 60 13.44 -17.72 3.96
CA LYS A 60 14.68 -17.99 3.20
C LYS A 60 14.51 -17.73 1.69
N GLN A 61 13.29 -17.66 1.19
CA GLN A 61 12.98 -17.41 -0.22
C GLN A 61 12.98 -15.91 -0.54
N THR A 62 13.14 -15.60 -1.82
CA THR A 62 12.96 -14.23 -2.32
C THR A 62 11.58 -14.13 -2.95
N HIS A 63 10.71 -13.33 -2.35
CA HIS A 63 9.34 -13.13 -2.78
C HIS A 63 9.23 -12.02 -3.82
N THR A 64 8.10 -11.95 -4.52
CA THR A 64 7.79 -10.85 -5.44
C THR A 64 6.57 -10.09 -4.94
N ILE A 65 6.53 -8.79 -5.22
CA ILE A 65 5.33 -7.98 -5.02
C ILE A 65 4.56 -8.00 -6.34
N LEU A 66 3.29 -8.37 -6.28
CA LEU A 66 2.30 -8.17 -7.33
C LEU A 66 1.63 -6.82 -7.13
N VAL A 67 1.82 -5.92 -8.08
CA VAL A 67 1.21 -4.59 -8.07
C VAL A 67 -0.06 -4.63 -8.91
N LEU A 68 -1.17 -4.19 -8.31
CA LEU A 68 -2.47 -4.08 -8.96
C LEU A 68 -2.86 -2.60 -9.05
N PRO A 69 -2.63 -1.88 -10.16
CA PRO A 69 -3.08 -0.50 -10.30
C PRO A 69 -4.61 -0.37 -10.25
N ASN A 70 -5.12 0.79 -9.83
CA ASN A 70 -6.55 1.03 -9.70
C ASN A 70 -7.28 0.95 -11.05
N ASN A 71 -8.50 0.41 -11.01
CA ASN A 71 -9.46 0.46 -12.13
C ASN A 71 -10.88 0.32 -11.57
N ALA A 72 -11.42 1.37 -10.97
CA ALA A 72 -12.71 1.30 -10.25
C ALA A 72 -13.92 1.08 -11.18
N GLY A 73 -13.74 1.18 -12.50
CA GLY A 73 -14.82 1.08 -13.50
C GLY A 73 -15.81 2.26 -13.48
N LYS A 74 -15.67 3.19 -12.54
CA LYS A 74 -16.49 4.40 -12.40
C LYS A 74 -15.67 5.57 -11.87
N THR A 75 -16.14 6.78 -12.15
CA THR A 75 -15.63 8.03 -11.59
C THR A 75 -16.33 8.35 -10.27
N SER A 76 -15.62 8.90 -9.31
CA SER A 76 -16.16 9.39 -8.03
C SER A 76 -15.21 10.42 -7.43
N ASP A 77 -15.74 11.51 -6.88
CA ASP A 77 -14.96 12.46 -6.07
C ASP A 77 -14.92 12.03 -4.58
N ASP A 78 -15.78 11.08 -4.18
CA ASP A 78 -15.72 10.44 -2.87
C ASP A 78 -14.57 9.41 -2.85
N PHE A 79 -13.59 9.67 -1.99
CA PHE A 79 -12.43 8.81 -1.76
C PHE A 79 -12.82 7.41 -1.24
N ALA A 80 -13.87 7.30 -0.41
CA ALA A 80 -14.30 6.04 0.18
C ALA A 80 -14.72 5.02 -0.89
N VAL A 81 -15.25 5.49 -2.02
CA VAL A 81 -15.58 4.65 -3.17
C VAL A 81 -14.34 3.95 -3.74
N HIS A 82 -13.22 4.67 -3.84
CA HIS A 82 -11.96 4.12 -4.36
C HIS A 82 -11.33 3.17 -3.35
N GLU A 83 -11.37 3.50 -2.05
CA GLU A 83 -10.84 2.63 -1.01
C GLU A 83 -11.64 1.31 -0.90
N ALA A 84 -12.96 1.36 -0.99
CA ALA A 84 -13.82 0.17 -1.01
C ALA A 84 -13.54 -0.74 -2.22
N ASP A 85 -13.25 -0.16 -3.39
CA ASP A 85 -12.82 -0.91 -4.58
C ASP A 85 -11.50 -1.67 -4.34
N VAL A 86 -10.51 -0.99 -3.74
CA VAL A 86 -9.21 -1.58 -3.41
C VAL A 86 -9.36 -2.75 -2.43
N LYS A 87 -10.10 -2.55 -1.33
CA LYS A 87 -10.36 -3.61 -0.33
C LYS A 87 -11.01 -4.83 -0.98
N ARG A 88 -12.04 -4.62 -1.83
CA ARG A 88 -12.72 -5.69 -2.56
C ARG A 88 -11.76 -6.45 -3.48
N LYS A 89 -10.94 -5.74 -4.25
CA LYS A 89 -10.00 -6.36 -5.20
C LYS A 89 -8.89 -7.14 -4.53
N ILE A 90 -8.34 -6.62 -3.44
CA ILE A 90 -7.36 -7.39 -2.64
C ILE A 90 -8.00 -8.68 -2.13
N LYS A 91 -9.21 -8.60 -1.54
CA LYS A 91 -9.93 -9.80 -1.08
C LYS A 91 -10.11 -10.81 -2.21
N ASN A 92 -10.50 -10.36 -3.40
CA ASN A 92 -10.70 -11.23 -4.56
C ASN A 92 -9.40 -11.83 -5.13
N ASN A 93 -8.23 -11.25 -4.85
CA ASN A 93 -6.93 -11.73 -5.34
C ASN A 93 -6.09 -12.40 -4.24
N ALA A 94 -6.59 -12.46 -2.99
CA ALA A 94 -5.84 -12.99 -1.86
C ALA A 94 -5.47 -14.47 -2.05
N GLU A 95 -6.40 -15.30 -2.52
CA GLU A 95 -6.15 -16.73 -2.76
C GLU A 95 -5.08 -16.95 -3.85
N VAL A 96 -5.15 -16.19 -4.95
CA VAL A 96 -4.13 -16.26 -6.00
C VAL A 96 -2.76 -15.82 -5.46
N ALA A 97 -2.73 -14.78 -4.62
CA ALA A 97 -1.49 -14.33 -3.99
C ALA A 97 -0.90 -15.37 -3.01
N ASP A 98 -1.76 -16.05 -2.25
CA ASP A 98 -1.39 -17.16 -1.38
C ASP A 98 -0.79 -18.32 -2.19
N LEU A 99 -1.45 -18.73 -3.28
CA LEU A 99 -0.98 -19.80 -4.17
C LEU A 99 0.37 -19.48 -4.84
N LEU A 100 0.56 -18.23 -5.27
CA LEU A 100 1.78 -17.79 -5.95
C LEU A 100 2.91 -17.39 -4.99
N GLY A 101 2.64 -17.27 -3.70
CA GLY A 101 3.62 -16.80 -2.71
C GLY A 101 4.10 -15.37 -2.96
N VAL A 102 3.17 -14.49 -3.37
CA VAL A 102 3.44 -13.06 -3.67
C VAL A 102 2.71 -12.15 -2.70
N ALA A 103 3.31 -11.01 -2.35
CA ALA A 103 2.61 -9.94 -1.65
C ALA A 103 1.80 -9.10 -2.66
N ILE A 104 0.63 -8.59 -2.29
CA ILE A 104 -0.12 -7.65 -3.15
C ILE A 104 0.10 -6.23 -2.65
N LEU A 105 0.44 -5.32 -3.56
CA LEU A 105 0.38 -3.88 -3.34
C LEU A 105 -0.68 -3.27 -4.27
N MET A 106 -1.63 -2.54 -3.69
CA MET A 106 -2.62 -1.80 -4.46
C MET A 106 -2.73 -0.35 -3.93
N PRO A 107 -2.42 0.67 -4.75
CA PRO A 107 -2.64 2.07 -4.37
C PRO A 107 -4.13 2.37 -4.24
N VAL A 108 -4.48 3.48 -3.57
CA VAL A 108 -5.85 4.03 -3.57
C VAL A 108 -5.88 5.32 -4.41
N PHE A 109 -5.44 5.24 -5.67
CA PHE A 109 -5.49 6.40 -6.57
C PHE A 109 -6.94 6.70 -6.96
N PRO A 110 -7.38 7.97 -6.86
CA PRO A 110 -8.74 8.35 -7.20
C PRO A 110 -8.96 8.35 -8.71
N ARG A 111 -10.18 8.04 -9.13
CA ARG A 111 -10.71 8.34 -10.48
C ARG A 111 -11.74 9.46 -10.34
N PRO A 112 -11.34 10.73 -10.48
CA PRO A 112 -12.23 11.86 -10.20
C PRO A 112 -13.43 11.90 -11.17
N LYS A 113 -14.57 12.40 -10.69
CA LYS A 113 -15.77 12.69 -11.48
C LYS A 113 -15.76 14.15 -11.96
N THR A 114 -15.37 15.09 -11.09
CA THR A 114 -15.25 16.50 -11.47
C THR A 114 -14.18 16.69 -12.55
N ASP A 115 -13.01 16.07 -12.37
CA ASP A 115 -11.89 16.11 -13.32
C ASP A 115 -11.81 14.85 -14.18
N TRP A 116 -12.95 14.38 -14.68
CA TRP A 116 -13.03 13.07 -15.33
C TRP A 116 -12.12 12.91 -16.55
N GLN A 117 -11.68 14.00 -17.20
CA GLN A 117 -10.73 13.95 -18.32
C GLN A 117 -9.34 13.51 -17.87
N ILE A 118 -8.96 13.78 -16.63
CA ILE A 118 -7.71 13.28 -16.04
C ILE A 118 -7.91 11.80 -15.73
N TYR A 119 -7.62 10.93 -16.70
CA TYR A 119 -7.84 9.49 -16.55
C TYR A 119 -6.69 8.83 -15.79
N THR A 120 -6.61 9.15 -14.50
CA THR A 120 -5.63 8.66 -13.53
C THR A 120 -5.43 7.13 -13.57
N HIS A 121 -6.51 6.35 -13.64
CA HIS A 121 -6.46 4.88 -13.67
C HIS A 121 -5.85 4.32 -14.96
N ALA A 122 -5.76 5.14 -16.02
CA ALA A 122 -5.09 4.80 -17.27
C ALA A 122 -3.64 5.29 -17.34
N LEU A 123 -3.22 6.19 -16.43
CA LEU A 123 -1.96 6.95 -16.56
C LEU A 123 -1.84 7.61 -17.95
N ASP A 124 -2.92 8.19 -18.43
CA ASP A 124 -2.97 8.82 -19.75
C ASP A 124 -2.22 10.16 -19.81
N ARG A 125 -2.23 10.79 -20.99
CA ARG A 125 -1.55 12.06 -21.22
C ARG A 125 -1.99 13.13 -20.20
N ASP A 126 -3.28 13.24 -19.94
CA ASP A 126 -3.82 14.28 -19.06
C ASP A 126 -3.37 14.05 -17.60
N SER A 127 -3.37 12.81 -17.13
CA SER A 127 -2.80 12.47 -15.82
C SER A 127 -1.28 12.73 -15.70
N MET A 128 -0.55 12.65 -16.81
CA MET A 128 0.90 12.88 -16.84
C MET A 128 1.28 14.36 -16.95
N LEU A 129 0.42 15.18 -17.56
CA LEU A 129 0.68 16.60 -17.83
C LEU A 129 -0.07 17.57 -16.93
N THR A 130 -1.04 17.09 -16.15
CA THR A 130 -1.80 17.94 -15.23
C THR A 130 -0.89 18.66 -14.22
N ASP A 131 -1.24 19.92 -13.95
CA ASP A 131 -0.65 20.76 -12.91
C ASP A 131 -1.30 20.55 -11.54
N LYS A 132 -2.44 19.85 -11.49
CA LYS A 132 -3.14 19.47 -10.26
C LYS A 132 -2.25 18.59 -9.39
N LYS A 133 -1.86 19.14 -8.24
CA LYS A 133 -0.92 18.49 -7.31
C LYS A 133 -1.44 17.14 -6.83
N GLU A 134 -2.75 17.02 -6.67
CA GLU A 134 -3.43 15.80 -6.25
C GLU A 134 -3.28 14.66 -7.26
N TYR A 135 -3.10 14.91 -8.57
CA TYR A 135 -3.01 13.83 -9.57
C TYR A 135 -1.61 13.66 -10.14
N LYS A 136 -0.65 14.46 -9.65
CA LYS A 136 0.66 14.58 -10.24
C LYS A 136 1.48 13.30 -10.08
N ARG A 137 1.93 12.78 -11.22
CA ARG A 137 2.97 11.72 -11.32
C ARG A 137 2.66 10.47 -10.48
N PHE A 138 1.46 9.91 -10.63
CA PHE A 138 1.08 8.65 -10.00
C PHE A 138 2.02 7.49 -10.31
N ASP A 139 2.75 7.54 -11.43
CA ASP A 139 3.85 6.63 -11.73
C ASP A 139 4.98 6.72 -10.68
N LEU A 140 5.42 7.93 -10.30
CA LEU A 140 6.44 8.11 -9.27
C LEU A 140 5.92 7.77 -7.89
N GLN A 141 4.68 8.13 -7.58
CA GLN A 141 4.06 7.78 -6.31
C GLN A 141 4.02 6.25 -6.16
N LEU A 142 3.56 5.52 -7.18
CA LEU A 142 3.55 4.06 -7.15
C LEU A 142 4.96 3.46 -7.01
N ALA A 143 5.96 4.04 -7.68
CA ALA A 143 7.34 3.60 -7.52
C ALA A 143 7.84 3.74 -6.06
N THR A 144 7.53 4.86 -5.41
CA THR A 144 7.88 5.07 -3.99
C THR A 144 7.07 4.21 -3.02
N MET A 145 5.80 3.90 -3.34
CA MET A 145 5.00 2.94 -2.58
C MET A 145 5.60 1.54 -2.64
N ILE A 146 6.08 1.10 -3.81
CA ILE A 146 6.78 -0.18 -3.98
C ILE A 146 8.03 -0.21 -3.09
N ASP A 147 8.83 0.86 -3.11
CA ASP A 147 10.03 0.95 -2.29
C ASP A 147 9.69 0.94 -0.79
N ASN A 148 8.65 1.66 -0.36
CA ASN A 148 8.17 1.63 1.02
C ASN A 148 7.63 0.25 1.45
N ALA A 149 6.90 -0.45 0.58
CA ALA A 149 6.43 -1.80 0.85
C ALA A 149 7.60 -2.77 1.03
N ARG A 150 8.68 -2.64 0.26
CA ARG A 150 9.89 -3.44 0.46
C ARG A 150 10.55 -3.17 1.80
N GLU A 151 10.61 -1.91 2.25
CA GLU A 151 11.12 -1.58 3.59
C GLU A 151 10.33 -2.30 4.68
N LYS A 152 8.99 -2.29 4.58
CA LYS A 152 8.10 -2.98 5.53
C LYS A 152 8.31 -4.50 5.51
N LEU A 153 8.33 -5.10 4.33
CA LEU A 153 8.59 -6.54 4.17
C LEU A 153 9.98 -6.92 4.70
N LYS A 154 11.00 -6.09 4.47
CA LYS A 154 12.35 -6.30 5.00
C LYS A 154 12.38 -6.24 6.53
N ALA A 155 11.62 -5.34 7.16
CA ALA A 155 11.48 -5.28 8.61
C ALA A 155 10.85 -6.56 9.19
N GLU A 156 9.98 -7.23 8.42
CA GLU A 156 9.44 -8.56 8.72
C GLU A 156 10.38 -9.72 8.30
N LYS A 157 11.64 -9.42 7.97
CA LYS A 157 12.66 -10.39 7.49
C LYS A 157 12.29 -11.09 6.17
N LEU A 158 11.37 -10.53 5.38
CA LEU A 158 10.99 -11.04 4.07
C LEU A 158 11.85 -10.42 2.98
N LYS A 159 12.60 -11.25 2.24
CA LYS A 159 13.38 -10.80 1.09
C LYS A 159 12.47 -10.62 -0.12
N THR A 160 12.68 -9.55 -0.87
CA THR A 160 11.88 -9.24 -2.06
C THR A 160 12.75 -9.02 -3.29
N ASN A 161 12.22 -9.38 -4.46
CA ASN A 161 12.84 -9.13 -5.75
C ASN A 161 12.94 -7.62 -6.02
N LYS A 162 14.04 -7.20 -6.70
CA LYS A 162 14.27 -5.82 -7.14
C LYS A 162 13.24 -5.34 -8.18
N ARG A 163 12.54 -6.26 -8.84
CA ARG A 163 11.48 -5.98 -9.81
C ARG A 163 10.15 -6.59 -9.34
N VAL A 164 9.05 -5.95 -9.71
CA VAL A 164 7.68 -6.36 -9.33
C VAL A 164 6.97 -7.06 -10.49
N LEU A 165 5.96 -7.86 -10.18
CA LEU A 165 4.95 -8.26 -11.17
C LEU A 165 3.89 -7.16 -11.23
N MET A 166 3.36 -6.86 -12.41
CA MET A 166 2.25 -5.93 -12.55
C MET A 166 1.10 -6.58 -13.31
N LEU A 167 -0.12 -6.47 -12.79
CA LEU A 167 -1.31 -7.01 -13.44
C LEU A 167 -2.38 -5.92 -13.54
N GLY A 168 -2.89 -5.70 -14.75
CA GLY A 168 -3.91 -4.71 -15.04
C GLY A 168 -4.81 -5.13 -16.21
N TRP A 169 -6.05 -4.65 -16.20
CA TRP A 169 -7.04 -4.88 -17.25
C TRP A 169 -7.74 -3.56 -17.58
N SER A 170 -8.07 -3.33 -18.86
CA SER A 170 -8.67 -2.07 -19.34
C SER A 170 -7.81 -0.85 -18.92
N ALA A 171 -8.35 0.11 -18.16
CA ALA A 171 -7.61 1.28 -17.71
C ALA A 171 -6.31 0.92 -16.98
N SER A 172 -6.35 0.00 -16.00
CA SER A 172 -5.14 -0.41 -15.29
C SER A 172 -4.18 -1.18 -16.19
N GLY A 173 -4.64 -1.82 -17.28
CA GLY A 173 -3.76 -2.41 -18.29
C GLY A 173 -2.96 -1.35 -19.05
N MET A 174 -3.62 -0.25 -19.42
CA MET A 174 -2.92 0.92 -19.99
C MET A 174 -1.93 1.52 -18.99
N PHE A 175 -2.31 1.63 -17.71
CA PHE A 175 -1.42 2.07 -16.64
C PHE A 175 -0.17 1.20 -16.58
N VAL A 176 -0.34 -0.14 -16.54
CA VAL A 176 0.79 -1.08 -16.49
C VAL A 176 1.72 -0.89 -17.69
N ASN A 177 1.19 -0.81 -18.91
CA ASN A 177 2.02 -0.61 -20.12
C ASN A 177 2.85 0.68 -20.03
N ARG A 178 2.22 1.79 -19.63
CA ARG A 178 2.90 3.10 -19.52
C ARG A 178 3.88 3.13 -18.37
N PHE A 179 3.54 2.53 -17.23
CA PHE A 179 4.44 2.41 -16.09
C PHE A 179 5.68 1.58 -16.47
N THR A 180 5.51 0.44 -17.15
CA THR A 180 6.62 -0.40 -17.61
C THR A 180 7.52 0.34 -18.59
N PHE A 181 6.95 1.13 -19.51
CA PHE A 181 7.72 1.97 -20.42
C PHE A 181 8.53 3.05 -19.71
N LEU A 182 7.93 3.73 -18.73
CA LEU A 182 8.57 4.80 -17.96
C LEU A 182 9.59 4.28 -16.93
N HIS A 183 9.37 3.07 -16.40
CA HIS A 183 10.14 2.47 -15.30
C HIS A 183 10.64 1.06 -15.65
N PRO A 184 11.34 0.84 -16.78
CA PRO A 184 11.62 -0.51 -17.31
C PRO A 184 12.49 -1.36 -16.39
N LYS A 185 13.30 -0.73 -15.53
CA LYS A 185 14.14 -1.43 -14.56
C LYS A 185 13.37 -1.91 -13.32
N ARG A 186 12.10 -1.52 -13.14
CA ARG A 186 11.27 -1.84 -11.98
C ARG A 186 10.31 -3.01 -12.21
N VAL A 187 9.99 -3.36 -13.45
CA VAL A 187 8.97 -4.38 -13.78
C VAL A 187 9.64 -5.67 -14.26
N LYS A 188 9.20 -6.80 -13.70
CA LYS A 188 9.70 -8.15 -14.02
C LYS A 188 8.90 -8.77 -15.15
N ALA A 189 7.57 -8.70 -15.03
CA ALA A 189 6.56 -9.12 -15.98
C ALA A 189 5.27 -8.35 -15.69
#